data_AF-A0A137PIY6-F1
#
_entry.id   AF-A0A137PIY6-F1
#
_cell.length_a   1.000
_cell.length_b   1.000
_cell.length_c   1.000
_cell.angle_alpha   90.00
_cell.angle_beta   90.00
_cell.angle_gamma   90.00
#
_symmetry.space_group_name_H-M   'P 1'
#
loop_
_entity.id
_entity.type
_entity.pdbx_description
1 polymer ?
#
loop_
_entity_poly.entity_id
_entity_poly.type
_entity_poly.pdbx_seq_one_letter_code
_entity_poly.pdbx_strand_id
1 'polypeptide(L)'
;MSQIVNPARRLALDKIISNIFKTKLPTIERDGTKFLKPLIGPKILNYYPERFDLPKVRHELSGVKMDKITEDEGYRVWIADSRRRRGKGAPKKSKEKRAGRGKK
;
A
#
# COMPACT_ATOMS: atom_id res chain seq x y z
N MET A 1 -51.24 12.34 14.62
CA MET A 1 -51.87 12.82 13.38
C MET A 1 -50.82 13.59 12.58
N SER A 2 -50.30 13.04 11.48
CA SER A 2 -49.34 13.75 10.63
C SER A 2 -50.07 14.87 9.89
N GLN A 3 -49.70 16.13 10.14
CA GLN A 3 -50.24 17.24 9.36
C GLN A 3 -49.78 17.12 7.91
N ILE A 4 -50.70 17.29 6.97
CA ILE A 4 -50.41 17.35 5.54
C ILE A 4 -49.71 18.69 5.29
N VAL A 5 -48.39 18.67 5.18
CA VAL A 5 -47.58 19.88 4.95
C VAL A 5 -47.59 20.18 3.46
N ASN A 6 -47.91 21.43 3.09
CA ASN A 6 -47.85 21.87 1.70
C ASN A 6 -46.43 21.64 1.12
N PRO A 7 -46.29 20.90 0.00
CA PRO A 7 -44.99 20.56 -0.56
C PRO A 7 -44.17 21.79 -0.98
N ALA A 8 -44.82 22.86 -1.43
CA ALA A 8 -44.14 24.09 -1.82
C ALA A 8 -43.49 24.79 -0.61
N ARG A 9 -44.19 24.81 0.54
CA ARG A 9 -43.66 25.38 1.79
C ARG A 9 -42.47 24.57 2.30
N ARG A 10 -42.53 23.25 2.18
CA ARG A 10 -41.41 22.36 2.54
C ARG A 10 -40.18 22.60 1.66
N LEU A 11 -40.36 22.70 0.34
CA LEU A 11 -39.26 23.00 -0.58
C LEU A 11 -38.60 24.36 -0.30
N ALA A 12 -39.38 25.38 0.07
CA ALA A 12 -38.85 26.69 0.44
C ALA A 12 -37.98 26.62 1.70
N LEU A 13 -38.41 25.84 2.70
CA LEU A 13 -37.62 25.58 3.91
C LEU A 13 -36.32 24.83 3.58
N ASP A 14 -36.38 23.79 2.74
CA ASP A 14 -35.21 23.03 2.32
C ASP A 14 -34.18 23.93 1.59
N LYS A 15 -34.63 24.87 0.76
CA LYS A 15 -33.76 25.88 0.12
C LYS A 15 -33.05 26.77 1.13
N ILE A 16 -33.76 27.24 2.16
CA ILE A 16 -33.18 28.08 3.22
C ILE A 16 -32.12 27.28 3.99
N ILE A 17 -32.45 26.05 4.38
CA ILE A 17 -31.54 25.14 5.11
C ILE A 17 -30.28 24.88 4.27
N SER A 18 -30.43 24.50 3.01
CA SER A 18 -29.30 24.28 2.09
C SER A 18 -28.40 25.51 1.97
N ASN A 19 -28.98 26.72 1.92
CA ASN A 19 -28.20 27.96 1.85
C ASN A 19 -27.45 28.27 3.16
N ILE A 20 -28.04 28.00 4.33
CA ILE A 20 -27.43 28.19 5.64
C ILE A 20 -26.24 27.23 5.81
N PHE A 21 -26.45 25.94 5.56
CA PHE A 21 -25.44 24.91 5.80
C PHE A 21 -24.50 24.66 4.62
N LYS A 22 -24.65 25.42 3.53
CA LYS A 22 -23.89 25.24 2.28
C LYS A 22 -23.94 23.80 1.77
N THR A 23 -25.10 23.16 1.96
CA THR A 23 -25.39 21.82 1.45
C THR A 23 -26.17 21.93 0.15
N LYS A 24 -26.09 20.90 -0.68
CA LYS A 24 -26.84 20.83 -1.93
C LYS A 24 -28.32 20.60 -1.65
N LEU A 25 -29.20 21.28 -2.38
CA LEU A 25 -30.64 20.99 -2.37
C LEU A 25 -30.90 19.57 -2.90
N PRO A 26 -31.79 18.77 -2.28
CA PRO A 26 -32.15 17.46 -2.78
C PRO A 26 -32.92 17.59 -4.10
N THR A 27 -32.27 17.19 -5.20
CA THR A 27 -32.82 17.14 -6.55
C THR A 27 -32.51 15.76 -7.16
N ILE A 28 -33.32 15.31 -8.13
CA ILE A 28 -33.19 13.99 -8.77
C ILE A 28 -32.00 13.96 -9.78
N GLU A 29 -31.41 15.12 -10.07
CA GLU A 29 -30.35 15.30 -11.07
C GLU A 29 -29.00 14.69 -10.65
N ARG A 30 -28.24 14.21 -11.65
CA ARG A 30 -26.95 13.53 -11.48
C ARG A 30 -25.79 14.52 -11.57
N ASP A 31 -25.53 15.23 -10.48
CA ASP A 31 -24.61 16.40 -10.50
C ASP A 31 -23.15 16.06 -10.19
N GLY A 32 -22.74 14.80 -10.34
CA GLY A 32 -21.33 14.39 -10.20
C GLY A 32 -20.73 14.47 -8.78
N THR A 33 -21.45 14.97 -7.78
CA THR A 33 -20.98 15.10 -6.37
C THR A 33 -20.49 13.80 -5.76
N LYS A 34 -20.99 12.65 -6.24
CA LYS A 34 -20.51 11.31 -5.86
C LYS A 34 -19.02 11.09 -6.16
N PHE A 35 -18.50 11.72 -7.21
CA PHE A 35 -17.11 11.57 -7.65
C PHE A 35 -16.14 12.52 -6.94
N LEU A 36 -16.65 13.62 -6.35
CA LEU A 36 -15.87 14.57 -5.54
C LEU A 36 -15.61 14.07 -4.12
N LYS A 37 -15.60 12.74 -3.92
CA LYS A 37 -15.26 12.12 -2.64
C LYS A 37 -13.77 12.24 -2.37
N PRO A 38 -13.34 12.20 -1.10
CA PRO A 38 -11.93 12.24 -0.76
C PRO A 38 -11.14 11.16 -1.50
N LEU A 39 -9.96 11.54 -2.00
CA LEU A 39 -9.08 10.65 -2.76
C LEU A 39 -8.50 9.56 -1.85
N ILE A 40 -8.44 8.34 -2.36
CA ILE A 40 -7.90 7.17 -1.64
C ILE A 40 -6.39 6.97 -1.83
N GLY A 41 -5.75 7.79 -2.67
CA GLY A 41 -4.34 7.64 -3.07
C GLY A 41 -3.37 7.44 -1.90
N PRO A 42 -3.36 8.30 -0.87
CA PRO A 42 -2.45 8.16 0.27
C PRO A 42 -2.65 6.85 1.05
N LYS A 43 -3.91 6.38 1.15
CA LYS A 43 -4.24 5.13 1.83
C LYS A 43 -3.70 3.91 1.08
N ILE A 44 -3.73 3.94 -0.25
CA ILE A 44 -3.18 2.87 -1.09
C ILE A 44 -1.65 2.91 -1.08
N LEU A 45 -1.05 4.10 -1.16
CA LEU A 45 0.40 4.27 -1.14
C LEU A 45 1.02 3.67 0.13
N ASN A 46 0.39 3.93 1.28
CA ASN A 46 0.85 3.48 2.60
C ASN A 46 0.24 2.12 3.00
N TYR A 47 -0.13 1.27 2.04
CA TYR A 47 -0.76 -0.02 2.33
C TYR A 47 0.17 -0.96 3.08
N TYR A 48 1.44 -1.04 2.65
CA TYR A 48 2.47 -1.76 3.39
C TYR A 48 3.23 -0.78 4.28
N PRO A 49 3.55 -1.18 5.53
CA PRO A 49 4.41 -0.37 6.38
C PRO A 49 5.78 -0.20 5.72
N GLU A 50 6.43 0.94 6.00
CA GLU A 50 7.81 1.14 5.60
C GLU A 50 8.68 0.03 6.19
N ARG A 51 9.44 -0.63 5.32
CA ARG A 51 10.40 -1.64 5.77
C ARG A 51 11.59 -0.92 6.39
N PHE A 52 11.91 -1.25 7.64
CA PHE A 52 13.15 -0.80 8.26
C PHE A 52 14.34 -1.35 7.45
N ASP A 53 15.14 -0.44 6.91
CA ASP A 53 16.39 -0.78 6.25
C ASP A 53 17.43 -1.09 7.33
N LEU A 54 17.51 -2.37 7.73
CA LEU A 54 18.46 -2.87 8.74
C LEU A 54 19.90 -2.36 8.51
N PRO A 55 20.42 -2.26 7.27
CA PRO A 55 21.67 -1.57 6.95
C PRO A 55 21.79 -0.12 7.45
N LYS A 56 20.75 0.71 7.30
CA LYS A 56 20.76 2.12 7.74
C LYS A 56 20.79 2.22 9.26
N VAL A 57 19.95 1.43 9.93
CA VAL A 57 19.92 1.32 11.40
C VAL A 57 21.29 0.88 11.93
N ARG A 58 21.96 -0.06 11.25
CA ARG A 58 23.30 -0.54 11.62
C ARG A 58 24.38 0.54 11.51
N HIS A 59 24.28 1.45 10.55
CA HIS A 59 25.21 2.57 10.42
C HIS A 59 25.01 3.58 11.57
N GLU A 60 23.76 3.85 11.95
CA GLU A 60 23.43 4.77 13.05
C GLU A 60 23.76 4.19 14.43
N LEU A 61 23.68 2.85 14.61
CA LEU A 61 23.99 2.16 15.87
C LEU A 61 25.45 1.66 15.98
N SER A 62 26.37 2.11 15.13
CA SER A 62 27.74 1.57 15.06
C SER A 62 28.58 1.70 16.35
N GLY A 63 28.15 2.51 17.31
CA GLY A 63 28.76 2.64 18.64
C GLY A 63 28.32 1.57 19.66
N VAL A 64 27.26 0.81 19.37
CA VAL A 64 26.77 -0.27 20.23
C VAL A 64 27.31 -1.60 19.69
N LYS A 65 27.97 -2.40 20.53
CA LYS A 65 28.45 -3.75 20.19
C LYS A 65 27.28 -4.74 20.07
N MET A 66 26.34 -4.48 19.15
CA MET A 66 25.33 -5.47 18.77
C MET A 66 25.87 -6.32 17.63
N ASP A 67 25.61 -7.63 17.72
CA ASP A 67 25.99 -8.56 16.67
C ASP A 67 25.23 -8.18 15.40
N LYS A 68 25.99 -7.87 14.34
CA LYS A 68 25.49 -7.06 13.23
C LYS A 68 24.55 -7.84 12.30
N ILE A 69 24.28 -9.12 12.54
CA ILE A 69 23.57 -9.99 11.59
C ILE A 69 22.34 -10.56 12.28
N THR A 70 21.17 -10.42 11.66
CA THR A 70 19.94 -11.09 12.11
C THR A 70 20.16 -12.61 12.10
N GLU A 71 19.65 -13.32 13.10
CA GLU A 71 19.82 -14.78 13.23
C GLU A 71 19.45 -15.54 11.94
N ASP A 72 18.36 -15.14 11.28
CA ASP A 72 17.92 -15.69 9.99
C ASP A 72 18.97 -15.54 8.88
N GLU A 73 19.61 -14.38 8.82
CA GLU A 73 20.65 -14.11 7.81
C GLU A 73 21.93 -14.87 8.15
N GLY A 74 22.29 -14.98 9.43
CA GLY A 74 23.39 -15.81 9.89
C GLY A 74 23.20 -17.28 9.51
N TYR A 75 21.99 -17.80 9.76
CA TYR A 75 21.60 -19.15 9.36
C TYR A 75 21.63 -19.34 7.83
N ARG A 76 21.11 -18.38 7.05
CA ARG A 76 21.12 -18.42 5.59
C ARG A 76 22.55 -18.54 5.04
N VAL A 77 23.47 -17.74 5.56
CA VAL A 77 24.89 -17.75 5.17
C VAL A 77 25.55 -19.08 5.56
N TRP A 78 25.32 -19.55 6.78
CA TRP A 78 25.86 -20.83 7.26
C TRP A 78 25.38 -22.02 6.41
N ILE A 79 24.08 -22.08 6.08
CA ILE A 79 23.50 -23.11 5.21
C ILE A 79 24.11 -23.04 3.80
N ALA A 80 24.26 -21.83 3.23
CA ALA A 80 24.86 -21.66 1.92
C ALA A 80 26.30 -22.21 1.88
N ASP A 81 27.09 -21.94 2.92
CA ASP A 81 28.47 -22.39 3.02
C ASP A 81 28.57 -23.90 3.29
N SER A 82 27.69 -24.45 4.14
CA SER A 82 27.55 -25.90 4.35
C SER A 82 27.21 -26.66 3.07
N ARG A 83 26.29 -26.13 2.25
CA ARG A 83 25.96 -26.68 0.92
C ARG A 83 27.14 -26.61 -0.03
N ARG A 84 27.89 -25.50 -0.03
CA ARG A 84 29.09 -25.33 -0.85
C ARG A 84 30.17 -26.36 -0.51
N ARG A 85 30.44 -26.60 0.79
CA ARG A 85 31.41 -27.61 1.25
C ARG A 85 31.10 -29.02 0.73
N ARG A 86 29.82 -29.39 0.66
CA ARG A 86 29.37 -30.72 0.18
C ARG A 86 29.21 -30.81 -1.35
N GLY A 87 29.60 -29.80 -2.11
CA GLY A 87 29.37 -29.74 -3.56
C GLY A 87 27.89 -29.64 -3.96
N LYS A 88 27.02 -29.29 -3.01
CA LYS A 88 25.57 -29.06 -3.22
C LYS A 88 25.22 -27.57 -3.28
N GLY A 89 26.23 -26.72 -3.49
CA GLY A 89 26.05 -25.30 -3.71
C GLY A 89 25.27 -25.03 -5.00
N ALA A 90 24.61 -23.88 -5.07
CA ALA A 90 23.99 -23.45 -6.30
C ALA A 90 25.07 -23.34 -7.41
N PRO A 91 24.81 -23.85 -8.62
CA PRO A 91 25.75 -23.72 -9.73
C PRO A 91 25.94 -22.25 -10.09
N LYS A 92 27.11 -21.92 -10.67
CA LYS A 92 27.38 -20.57 -11.16
C LYS A 92 26.33 -20.19 -12.21
N LYS A 93 25.62 -19.09 -11.98
CA LYS A 93 24.64 -18.55 -12.93
C LYS A 93 25.35 -18.20 -14.24
N SER A 94 24.91 -18.79 -15.36
CA SER A 94 25.39 -18.43 -16.71
C SER A 94 25.07 -16.98 -17.00
N LYS A 95 26.04 -16.23 -17.55
CA LYS A 95 25.85 -14.87 -18.05
C LYS A 95 25.50 -14.83 -19.54
N GLU A 96 25.72 -15.94 -20.25
CA GLU A 96 25.51 -16.05 -21.70
C GLU A 96 24.19 -16.74 -22.04
N LYS A 97 23.65 -16.43 -23.22
CA LYS A 97 22.48 -17.11 -23.80
C LYS A 97 22.86 -18.55 -24.12
N ARG A 98 22.15 -19.51 -23.54
CA ARG A 98 22.35 -20.94 -23.86
C ARG A 98 21.91 -21.19 -25.30
N ALA A 99 22.69 -21.94 -26.07
CA ALA A 99 22.24 -22.47 -27.34
C ALA A 99 21.03 -23.38 -27.09
N GLY A 100 19.87 -23.02 -27.64
CA GLY A 100 18.68 -23.85 -27.57
C GLY A 100 18.96 -25.18 -28.27
N ARG A 101 18.65 -26.30 -27.63
CA ARG A 101 18.65 -27.61 -28.31
C ARG A 101 17.50 -27.59 -29.30
N GLY A 102 17.76 -27.20 -30.54
CA GLY A 102 16.88 -27.54 -31.66
C GLY A 102 16.80 -29.06 -31.72
N LYS A 103 15.60 -29.62 -31.55
CA LYS A 103 15.34 -31.04 -31.84
C LYS A 103 15.72 -31.26 -33.31
N LYS A 104 16.71 -32.12 -33.56
CA LYS A 104 16.80 -32.88 -34.81
C LYS A 104 15.88 -34.09 -34.67
#